data_AF-A0A7X0JX97-F1
#
_entry.id   AF-A0A7X0JX97-F1
#
_cell.length_a   1.000
_cell.length_b   1.000
_cell.length_c   1.000
_cell.angle_alpha   90.00
_cell.angle_beta   90.00
_cell.angle_gamma   90.00
#
_symmetry.space_group_name_H-M   'P 1'
#
loop_
_entity.id
_entity.type
_entity.pdbx_description
1 polymer ?
#
loop_
_entity_poly.entity_id
_entity_poly.type
_entity_poly.pdbx_seq_one_letter_code
_entity_poly.pdbx_strand_id
1 'polypeptide(L)'
;MTRMIVMPMEVVVQTVANAGNGMKSLVFSDTLLTEAEIECFEVGRRLQRRALIKKSFDGRGFLQSLTMSSLSWSRSSWCFALQLVVYLLCLPVNAVWQVLKQIWLWMLFPFRYMATYVPPRGFSAPGEKTLQGIHYQFTPYFELQGHDYIECVNRWVKILYGLDKAKYHNFARYLHQERKRLKDQGVNDPSFLAVTYRNQLSAARQRLSKDLGNY
;
A
#
# COMPACT_ATOMS: atom_id res chain seq x y z
N MET A 1 23.52 28.71 -14.36
CA MET A 1 22.64 29.27 -13.30
C MET A 1 22.18 28.12 -12.42
N THR A 2 22.92 27.86 -11.35
CA THR A 2 22.70 26.75 -10.41
C THR A 2 21.80 27.25 -9.29
N ARG A 3 20.52 26.87 -9.30
CA ARG A 3 19.62 27.16 -8.16
C ARG A 3 19.99 26.24 -7.01
N MET A 4 20.67 26.79 -6.00
CA MET A 4 20.79 26.16 -4.69
C MET A 4 19.38 26.06 -4.09
N ILE A 5 18.89 24.84 -3.95
CA ILE A 5 17.70 24.54 -3.16
C ILE A 5 18.14 24.59 -1.70
N VAL A 6 17.96 25.76 -1.07
CA VAL A 6 18.03 25.89 0.38
C VAL A 6 16.88 25.06 0.94
N MET A 7 17.21 23.95 1.61
CA MET A 7 16.21 23.21 2.37
C MET A 7 16.01 23.92 3.70
N PRO A 8 14.82 24.46 4.01
CA PRO A 8 14.48 24.77 5.39
C PRO A 8 14.23 23.41 6.07
N MET A 9 15.15 23.00 6.92
CA MET A 9 15.00 21.79 7.73
C MET A 9 15.20 22.12 9.20
N GLU A 10 14.38 23.02 9.71
CA GLU A 10 14.04 23.02 11.14
C GLU A 10 12.62 22.48 11.26
N VAL A 11 12.49 21.15 11.25
CA VAL A 11 11.33 20.51 11.85
C VAL A 11 11.55 20.61 13.35
N VAL A 12 11.14 21.75 13.92
CA VAL A 12 11.11 21.91 15.37
C VAL A 12 10.03 20.98 15.90
N VAL A 13 10.43 19.79 16.38
CA VAL A 13 9.55 18.92 17.15
C VAL A 13 9.36 19.57 18.52
N GLN A 14 8.46 20.55 18.61
CA GLN A 14 8.02 21.09 19.88
C GLN A 14 7.10 20.06 20.53
N THR A 15 7.67 19.23 21.41
CA THR A 15 6.86 18.49 22.39
C THR A 15 6.32 19.48 23.40
N VAL A 16 5.10 19.96 23.20
CA VAL A 16 4.39 20.77 24.20
C VAL A 16 3.95 19.81 25.32
N ALA A 17 4.78 19.70 26.36
CA ALA A 17 4.44 18.97 27.57
C ALA A 17 3.39 19.77 28.34
N ASN A 18 2.11 19.50 28.08
CA ASN A 18 1.03 20.12 28.84
C ASN A 18 0.94 19.43 30.22
N ALA A 19 1.17 20.18 31.29
CA ALA A 19 1.46 19.68 32.64
C ALA A 19 0.28 19.04 33.40
N GLY A 20 -0.80 18.65 32.73
CA GLY A 20 -2.02 18.14 33.39
C GLY A 20 -2.53 16.77 32.93
N ASN A 21 -2.04 16.27 31.79
CA ASN A 21 -2.30 14.93 31.29
C ASN A 21 -1.22 14.66 30.25
N GLY A 22 -0.58 13.50 30.28
CA GLY A 22 0.54 13.11 29.41
C GLY A 22 0.16 12.96 27.92
N MET A 23 -0.48 13.98 27.36
CA MET A 23 -1.01 14.06 26.01
C MET A 23 0.11 14.51 25.08
N LYS A 24 0.64 13.59 24.28
CA LYS A 24 1.70 13.89 23.30
C LYS A 24 1.04 14.39 22.02
N SER A 25 0.83 15.70 21.90
CA SER A 25 0.47 16.30 20.62
C SER A 25 1.72 16.41 19.74
N LEU A 26 1.68 15.78 18.56
CA LEU A 26 2.68 16.02 17.51
C LEU A 26 2.15 17.17 16.65
N VAL A 27 2.80 18.33 16.75
CA VAL A 27 2.51 19.47 15.87
C VAL A 27 3.15 19.17 14.51
N PHE A 28 2.36 18.63 13.60
CA PHE A 28 2.68 18.64 12.17
C PHE A 28 2.26 20.01 11.64
N SER A 29 3.17 20.71 10.96
CA SER A 29 3.01 22.05 10.39
C SER A 29 1.54 22.48 10.19
N ASP A 30 1.12 23.48 10.97
CA ASP A 30 -0.17 24.18 10.95
C ASP A 30 -1.47 23.35 11.07
N THR A 31 -1.41 22.03 11.33
CA THR A 31 -2.60 21.18 11.42
C THR A 31 -2.64 20.34 12.69
N LEU A 32 -3.66 20.59 13.51
CA LEU A 32 -3.94 19.82 14.73
C LEU A 32 -4.60 18.49 14.36
N LEU A 33 -3.81 17.41 14.28
CA LEU A 33 -4.35 16.06 14.21
C LEU A 33 -4.82 15.59 15.59
N THR A 34 -5.91 14.86 15.62
CA THR A 34 -6.36 14.14 16.82
C THR A 34 -5.45 12.94 17.12
N GLU A 35 -5.41 12.49 18.37
CA GLU A 35 -4.61 11.33 18.77
C GLU A 35 -4.96 10.07 17.99
N ALA A 36 -6.25 9.85 17.73
CA ALA A 36 -6.72 8.71 16.95
C ALA A 36 -6.24 8.75 15.49
N GLU A 37 -6.17 9.94 14.86
CA GLU A 37 -5.65 10.10 13.51
C GLU A 37 -4.14 9.88 13.45
N ILE A 38 -3.41 10.38 14.46
CA ILE A 38 -1.97 10.12 14.61
C ILE A 38 -1.74 8.61 14.74
N GLU A 39 -2.49 7.93 15.60
CA GLU A 39 -2.37 6.47 15.77
C GLU A 39 -2.68 5.72 14.47
N CYS A 40 -3.71 6.13 13.73
CA CYS A 40 -4.05 5.59 12.42
C CYS A 40 -2.90 5.77 11.42
N PHE A 41 -2.29 6.95 11.38
CA PHE A 41 -1.16 7.26 10.51
C PHE A 41 0.07 6.40 10.87
N GLU A 42 0.36 6.24 12.16
CA GLU A 42 1.45 5.40 12.65
C GLU A 42 1.25 3.91 12.34
N VAL A 43 0.01 3.41 12.42
CA VAL A 43 -0.33 2.05 11.98
C VAL A 43 -0.01 1.86 10.50
N GLY A 44 -0.44 2.81 9.65
CA GLY A 44 -0.15 2.79 8.22
C GLY A 44 1.35 2.73 7.94
N ARG A 45 2.13 3.59 8.62
CA ARG A 45 3.60 3.62 8.50
C ARG A 45 4.26 2.33 8.96
N ARG A 46 3.79 1.73 10.07
CA ARG A 46 4.31 0.44 10.56
C ARG A 46 4.07 -0.67 9.54
N LEU A 47 2.89 -0.73 8.94
CA LEU A 47 2.57 -1.72 7.91
C LEU A 47 3.35 -1.46 6.62
N GLN A 48 3.53 -0.20 6.21
CA GLN A 48 4.34 0.15 5.05
C GLN A 48 5.80 -0.29 5.22
N ARG A 49 6.40 -0.08 6.40
CA ARG A 49 7.74 -0.58 6.71
C ARG A 49 7.84 -2.10 6.59
N ARG A 50 6.85 -2.83 7.12
CA ARG A 50 6.79 -4.29 7.00
C ARG A 50 6.65 -4.72 5.54
N ALA A 51 5.80 -4.05 4.77
CA ALA A 51 5.60 -4.32 3.35
C ALA A 51 6.89 -4.06 2.54
N LEU A 52 7.63 -2.99 2.84
CA LEU A 52 8.92 -2.68 2.22
C LEU A 52 9.97 -3.76 2.52
N ILE A 53 10.09 -4.18 3.78
CA ILE A 53 10.99 -5.29 4.17
C ILE A 53 10.59 -6.54 3.39
N LYS A 54 9.31 -6.94 3.46
CA LYS A 54 8.81 -8.12 2.77
C LYS A 54 9.11 -8.06 1.27
N LYS A 55 8.84 -6.93 0.61
CA LYS A 55 9.09 -6.73 -0.82
C LYS A 55 10.57 -6.81 -1.19
N SER A 56 11.46 -6.25 -0.36
CA SER A 56 12.91 -6.29 -0.61
C SER A 56 13.52 -7.68 -0.41
N PHE A 57 12.93 -8.50 0.46
CA PHE A 57 13.40 -9.86 0.75
C PHE A 57 12.55 -10.97 0.13
N ASP A 58 11.53 -10.63 -0.68
CA ASP A 58 10.70 -11.63 -1.35
C ASP A 58 11.43 -12.17 -2.59
N GLY A 59 12.16 -13.27 -2.40
CA GLY A 59 12.85 -13.97 -3.48
C GLY A 59 11.92 -14.56 -4.55
N ARG A 60 10.60 -14.62 -4.31
CA ARG A 60 9.62 -15.12 -5.29
C ARG A 60 9.55 -14.25 -6.54
N GLY A 61 9.75 -12.94 -6.41
CA GLY A 61 9.76 -12.02 -7.55
C GLY A 61 10.87 -12.33 -8.56
N PHE A 62 12.00 -12.88 -8.09
CA PHE A 62 13.11 -13.29 -8.94
C PHE A 62 12.71 -14.45 -9.86
N LEU A 63 12.02 -15.46 -9.32
CA LEU A 63 11.59 -16.65 -10.06
C LEU A 63 10.43 -16.35 -11.01
N GLN A 64 9.50 -15.49 -10.61
CA GLN A 64 8.30 -15.19 -11.41
C GLN A 64 8.62 -14.44 -12.71
N SER A 65 9.71 -13.66 -12.76
CA SER A 65 10.11 -13.00 -14.00
C SER A 65 10.87 -13.91 -14.98
N LEU A 66 11.32 -15.09 -14.53
CA LEU A 66 11.89 -16.12 -15.41
C LEU A 66 10.79 -16.95 -16.07
N THR A 67 9.62 -17.06 -15.44
CA THR A 67 8.45 -17.69 -16.03
C THR A 67 7.81 -16.76 -17.05
N MET A 68 8.18 -16.91 -18.33
CA MET A 68 7.52 -16.21 -19.43
C MET A 68 6.17 -16.88 -19.75
N SER A 69 5.21 -16.68 -18.86
CA SER A 69 3.85 -17.25 -18.97
C SER A 69 3.06 -16.77 -20.20
N SER A 70 3.61 -15.83 -20.97
CA SER A 70 2.98 -15.25 -22.16
C SER A 70 3.58 -15.74 -23.49
N LEU A 71 4.52 -16.69 -23.51
CA LEU A 71 5.02 -17.22 -24.78
C LEU A 71 4.01 -18.19 -25.41
N SER A 72 3.54 -17.84 -26.61
CA SER A 72 2.85 -18.78 -27.50
C SER A 72 3.86 -19.57 -28.32
N TRP A 73 3.88 -20.89 -28.12
CA TRP A 73 4.79 -21.78 -28.84
C TRP A 73 4.26 -22.07 -30.25
N SER A 74 5.15 -21.98 -31.25
CA SER A 74 4.80 -22.34 -32.62
C SER A 74 4.58 -23.86 -32.75
N ARG A 75 3.63 -24.28 -33.60
CA ARG A 75 3.40 -25.69 -33.94
C ARG A 75 4.44 -26.27 -34.91
N SER A 76 5.14 -25.41 -35.66
CA SER A 76 6.18 -25.84 -36.60
C SER A 76 7.46 -26.21 -35.86
N SER A 77 8.00 -27.41 -36.09
CA SER A 77 9.20 -27.92 -35.41
C SER A 77 10.42 -27.02 -35.63
N TRP A 78 10.59 -26.46 -36.83
CA TRP A 78 11.69 -25.55 -37.13
C TRP A 78 11.56 -24.22 -36.36
N CYS A 79 10.37 -23.62 -36.40
CA CYS A 79 10.10 -22.39 -35.64
C CYS A 79 10.22 -22.61 -34.13
N PHE A 80 9.78 -23.77 -33.63
CA PHE A 80 9.91 -24.14 -32.23
C PHE A 80 11.37 -24.28 -31.81
N ALA A 81 12.21 -24.96 -32.60
CA ALA A 81 13.64 -25.08 -32.32
C ALA A 81 14.33 -23.71 -32.28
N LEU A 82 14.00 -22.82 -33.22
CA LEU A 82 14.52 -21.45 -33.23
C LEU A 82 14.05 -20.65 -32.00
N GLN A 83 12.76 -20.74 -31.65
CA GLN A 83 12.21 -20.11 -30.43
C GLN A 83 12.92 -20.62 -29.17
N LEU A 84 13.22 -21.92 -29.09
CA LEU A 84 13.93 -22.53 -27.97
C LEU A 84 15.37 -22.02 -27.85
N VAL A 85 16.10 -21.93 -28.96
CA VAL A 85 17.47 -21.39 -28.98
C VAL A 85 17.49 -19.93 -28.54
N VAL A 86 16.58 -19.10 -29.07
CA VAL A 86 16.45 -17.70 -28.65
C VAL A 86 16.10 -17.62 -27.16
N TYR A 87 15.19 -18.45 -26.67
CA TYR A 87 14.84 -18.50 -25.25
C TYR A 87 16.03 -18.85 -24.36
N LEU A 88 16.81 -19.88 -24.73
CA LEU A 88 18.01 -20.28 -24.01
C LEU A 88 19.08 -19.18 -23.99
N LEU A 89 19.23 -18.42 -25.08
CA LEU A 89 20.13 -17.28 -25.15
C LEU A 89 19.63 -16.07 -24.33
N CYS A 90 18.32 -15.85 -24.27
CA CYS A 90 17.72 -14.77 -23.48
C CYS A 90 17.71 -15.06 -21.97
N LEU A 91 17.72 -16.33 -21.56
CA LEU A 91 17.68 -16.74 -20.16
C LEU A 91 18.81 -16.13 -19.31
N PRO A 92 20.11 -16.23 -19.68
CA PRO A 92 21.19 -15.60 -18.91
C PRO A 92 21.08 -14.07 -18.88
N VAL A 93 20.67 -13.45 -19.99
CA VAL A 93 20.48 -11.98 -20.06
C VAL A 93 19.37 -11.53 -19.10
N ASN A 94 18.24 -12.24 -19.08
CA ASN A 94 17.15 -11.96 -18.16
C ASN A 94 17.59 -12.19 -16.70
N ALA A 95 18.33 -13.27 -16.43
CA ALA A 95 18.86 -13.53 -15.09
C ALA A 95 19.77 -12.39 -14.59
N VAL A 96 20.72 -11.94 -15.42
CA VAL A 96 21.61 -10.80 -15.10
C VAL A 96 20.78 -9.53 -14.87
N TRP A 97 19.79 -9.26 -15.72
CA TRP A 97 18.91 -8.11 -15.56
C TRP A 97 18.11 -8.14 -14.25
N GLN A 98 17.57 -9.31 -13.86
CA GLN A 98 16.88 -9.45 -12.57
C GLN A 98 17.82 -9.22 -11.39
N VAL A 99 19.06 -9.74 -11.45
CA VAL A 99 20.07 -9.51 -10.41
C VAL A 99 20.38 -8.02 -10.29
N LEU A 100 20.63 -7.32 -11.40
CA LEU A 100 20.87 -5.88 -11.39
C LEU A 100 19.69 -5.09 -10.80
N LYS A 101 18.47 -5.45 -11.18
CA LYS A 101 17.25 -4.85 -10.62
C LYS A 101 17.14 -5.08 -9.12
N GLN A 102 17.48 -6.28 -8.63
CA GLN A 102 17.44 -6.60 -7.21
C GLN A 102 18.49 -5.83 -6.42
N ILE A 103 19.73 -5.75 -6.94
CA ILE A 103 20.80 -4.93 -6.36
C ILE A 103 20.34 -3.47 -6.27
N TRP A 104 19.74 -2.93 -7.33
CA TRP A 104 19.19 -1.58 -7.34
C TRP A 104 18.12 -1.37 -6.26
N LEU A 105 17.19 -2.32 -6.11
CA LEU A 105 16.17 -2.26 -5.05
C LEU A 105 16.78 -2.31 -3.64
N TRP A 106 17.83 -3.10 -3.44
CA TRP A 106 18.56 -3.17 -2.17
C TRP A 106 19.34 -1.89 -1.88
N MET A 107 19.97 -1.27 -2.89
CA MET A 107 20.65 0.02 -2.73
C MET A 107 19.66 1.13 -2.34
N LEU A 108 18.45 1.13 -2.90
CA LEU A 108 17.41 2.11 -2.57
C LEU A 108 16.64 1.78 -1.28
N PHE A 109 16.71 0.56 -0.79
CA PHE A 109 15.98 0.11 0.40
C PHE A 109 16.22 0.98 1.64
N PRO A 110 17.47 1.25 2.09
CA PRO A 110 17.70 2.05 3.30
C PRO A 110 17.11 3.45 3.16
N PHE A 111 17.25 4.08 2.00
CA PHE A 111 16.66 5.40 1.74
C PHE A 111 15.13 5.36 1.83
N ARG A 112 14.49 4.39 1.17
CA ARG A 112 13.03 4.22 1.22
C ARG A 112 12.54 3.90 2.63
N TYR A 113 13.28 3.06 3.35
CA TYR A 113 12.95 2.70 4.72
C TYR A 113 13.06 3.92 5.66
N MET A 114 14.14 4.69 5.56
CA MET A 114 14.33 5.92 6.33
C MET A 114 13.30 7.00 5.97
N ALA A 115 12.92 7.12 4.69
CA ALA A 115 11.87 8.04 4.26
C ALA A 115 10.52 7.75 4.95
N THR A 116 10.23 6.49 5.33
CA THR A 116 9.02 6.18 6.11
C THR A 116 9.07 6.71 7.54
N TYR A 117 10.22 7.17 8.05
CA TYR A 117 10.36 7.82 9.36
C TYR A 117 10.05 9.32 9.32
N VAL A 118 10.09 9.92 8.14
CA VAL A 118 9.82 11.35 7.95
C VAL A 118 8.37 11.53 7.48
N PRO A 119 7.57 12.42 8.12
CA PRO A 119 6.25 12.75 7.60
C PRO A 119 6.37 13.44 6.23
N PRO A 120 5.46 13.15 5.29
CA PRO A 120 5.48 13.78 3.98
C PRO A 120 5.20 15.28 4.09
N ARG A 121 5.86 16.08 3.25
CA ARG A 121 5.60 17.53 3.14
C ARG A 121 4.20 17.75 2.57
N GLY A 122 3.47 18.72 3.11
CA GLY A 122 2.10 19.02 2.68
C GLY A 122 1.06 18.02 3.19
N PHE A 123 1.36 17.27 4.24
CA PHE A 123 0.39 16.46 4.94
C PHE A 123 -0.63 17.35 5.64
N SER A 124 -1.86 17.38 5.14
CA SER A 124 -3.00 18.04 5.81
C SER A 124 -3.73 17.08 6.74
N ALA A 125 -4.33 17.59 7.80
CA ALA A 125 -5.25 16.80 8.63
C ALA A 125 -6.50 16.41 7.82
N PRO A 126 -7.07 15.22 8.05
CA PRO A 126 -8.34 14.85 7.43
C PRO A 126 -9.45 15.77 7.99
N GLY A 127 -10.12 16.53 7.11
CA GLY A 127 -11.20 17.44 7.54
C GLY A 127 -12.41 16.70 8.11
N GLU A 128 -12.60 15.43 7.74
CA GLU A 128 -13.64 14.55 8.26
C GLU A 128 -13.02 13.41 9.07
N LYS A 129 -13.51 13.21 10.30
CA LYS A 129 -13.14 12.09 11.19
C LYS A 129 -13.77 10.76 10.77
N THR A 130 -14.00 10.58 9.47
CA THR A 130 -14.60 9.38 8.90
C THR A 130 -13.50 8.46 8.37
N LEU A 131 -13.77 7.15 8.31
CA LEU A 131 -12.85 6.19 7.68
C LEU A 131 -12.50 6.60 6.24
N GLN A 132 -13.45 7.22 5.54
CA GLN A 132 -13.27 7.73 4.18
C GLN A 132 -12.32 8.92 4.12
N GLY A 133 -12.49 9.91 5.03
CA GLY A 133 -11.60 11.07 5.15
C GLY A 133 -10.16 10.65 5.45
N ILE A 134 -9.98 9.76 6.43
CA ILE A 134 -8.66 9.22 6.79
C ILE A 134 -8.05 8.46 5.62
N HIS A 135 -8.81 7.58 4.96
CA HIS A 135 -8.32 6.89 3.78
C HIS A 135 -7.88 7.86 2.68
N TYR A 136 -8.73 8.83 2.34
CA TYR A 136 -8.45 9.78 1.26
C TYR A 136 -7.17 10.58 1.53
N GLN A 137 -7.00 11.02 2.77
CA GLN A 137 -5.84 11.82 3.17
C GLN A 137 -4.56 10.98 3.26
N PHE A 138 -4.64 9.73 3.74
CA PHE A 138 -3.45 8.94 4.07
C PHE A 138 -2.97 8.06 2.92
N THR A 139 -3.88 7.58 2.07
CA THR A 139 -3.55 6.63 0.98
C THR A 139 -2.50 7.15 -0.02
N PRO A 140 -2.46 8.45 -0.40
CA PRO A 140 -1.42 8.96 -1.29
C PRO A 140 0.01 8.75 -0.76
N TYR A 141 0.16 8.64 0.56
CA TYR A 141 1.46 8.48 1.23
C TYR A 141 1.81 7.02 1.52
N PHE A 142 0.85 6.10 1.38
CA PHE A 142 0.98 4.69 1.73
C PHE A 142 0.77 3.79 0.53
N GLU A 143 1.86 3.21 0.02
CA GLU A 143 1.80 2.11 -0.95
C GLU A 143 1.63 0.76 -0.22
N LEU A 144 0.39 0.45 0.20
CA LEU A 144 0.05 -0.83 0.81
C LEU A 144 -0.55 -1.80 -0.22
N GLN A 145 -0.08 -3.04 -0.23
CA GLN A 145 -0.65 -4.10 -1.06
C GLN A 145 -1.87 -4.74 -0.37
N GLY A 146 -2.74 -5.37 -1.16
CA GLY A 146 -4.10 -5.79 -0.75
C GLY A 146 -4.24 -6.32 0.67
N HIS A 147 -3.43 -7.30 1.09
CA HIS A 147 -3.51 -7.86 2.44
C HIS A 147 -3.17 -6.84 3.54
N ASP A 148 -2.04 -6.13 3.40
CA ASP A 148 -1.59 -5.13 4.38
C ASP A 148 -2.54 -3.93 4.42
N TYR A 149 -3.15 -3.60 3.28
CA TYR A 149 -4.20 -2.58 3.20
C TYR A 149 -5.46 -3.01 3.97
N ILE A 150 -5.91 -4.26 3.83
CA ILE A 150 -7.06 -4.80 4.58
C ILE A 150 -6.78 -4.75 6.08
N GLU A 151 -5.58 -5.17 6.50
CA GLU A 151 -5.17 -5.11 7.90
C GLU A 151 -5.13 -3.67 8.42
N CYS A 152 -4.63 -2.72 7.61
CA CYS A 152 -4.58 -1.30 7.93
C CYS A 152 -5.98 -0.74 8.19
N VAL A 153 -6.92 -0.97 7.26
CA VAL A 153 -8.31 -0.51 7.38
C VAL A 153 -8.99 -1.11 8.61
N ASN A 154 -8.81 -2.41 8.87
CA ASN A 154 -9.35 -3.06 10.08
C ASN A 154 -8.82 -2.43 11.37
N ARG A 155 -7.52 -2.09 11.42
CA ARG A 155 -6.92 -1.40 12.57
C ARG A 155 -7.45 0.03 12.71
N TRP A 156 -7.64 0.76 11.60
CA TRP A 156 -8.27 2.07 11.63
C TRP A 156 -9.69 2.02 12.17
N VAL A 157 -10.50 1.03 11.74
CA VAL A 157 -11.86 0.85 12.29
C VAL A 157 -11.82 0.64 13.81
N LYS A 158 -10.89 -0.19 14.29
CA LYS A 158 -10.70 -0.43 15.73
C LYS A 158 -10.30 0.84 16.49
N ILE A 159 -9.40 1.66 15.95
CA ILE A 159 -8.95 2.91 16.58
C ILE A 159 -10.07 3.95 16.61
N LEU A 160 -10.77 4.14 15.49
CA LEU A 160 -11.77 5.20 15.34
C LEU A 160 -13.11 4.89 16.01
N TYR A 161 -13.52 3.63 16.00
CA TYR A 161 -14.87 3.22 16.39
C TYR A 161 -14.90 2.26 17.58
N GLY A 162 -13.73 1.89 18.11
CA GLY A 162 -13.59 0.98 19.23
C GLY A 162 -13.63 -0.51 18.84
N LEU A 163 -13.36 -1.35 19.84
CA LEU A 163 -13.28 -2.81 19.69
C LEU A 163 -14.63 -3.46 19.32
N ASP A 164 -15.72 -2.96 19.90
CA ASP A 164 -17.05 -3.54 19.71
C ASP A 164 -17.48 -3.47 18.25
N LYS A 165 -17.37 -2.28 17.63
CA LYS A 165 -17.69 -2.09 16.21
C LYS A 165 -16.71 -2.86 15.30
N ALA A 166 -15.43 -2.89 15.64
CA ALA A 166 -14.42 -3.61 14.85
C ALA A 166 -14.65 -5.13 14.78
N LYS A 167 -15.26 -5.73 15.82
CA LYS A 167 -15.60 -7.17 15.83
C LYS A 167 -16.64 -7.52 14.78
N TYR A 168 -17.63 -6.66 14.57
CA TYR A 168 -18.73 -6.90 13.61
C TYR A 168 -18.41 -6.39 12.20
N HIS A 169 -17.67 -5.30 12.10
CA HIS A 169 -17.40 -4.58 10.85
C HIS A 169 -15.98 -4.81 10.32
N ASN A 170 -15.63 -6.08 10.09
CA ASN A 170 -14.33 -6.43 9.48
C ASN A 170 -14.36 -6.19 7.96
N PHE A 171 -13.43 -5.39 7.45
CA PHE A 171 -13.32 -5.03 6.04
C PHE A 171 -13.19 -6.26 5.11
N ALA A 172 -12.55 -7.34 5.57
CA ALA A 172 -12.43 -8.58 4.81
C ALA A 172 -13.80 -9.22 4.52
N ARG A 173 -14.77 -9.07 5.44
CA ARG A 173 -16.14 -9.56 5.25
C ARG A 173 -16.85 -8.80 4.13
N TYR A 174 -16.70 -7.48 4.09
CA TYR A 174 -17.26 -6.64 3.03
C TYR A 174 -16.65 -6.97 1.66
N LEU A 175 -15.34 -7.18 1.60
CA LEU A 175 -14.67 -7.62 0.37
C LEU A 175 -15.18 -8.98 -0.13
N HIS A 176 -15.39 -9.93 0.79
CA HIS A 176 -15.95 -11.23 0.42
C HIS A 176 -17.38 -11.09 -0.12
N GLN A 177 -18.20 -10.20 0.46
CA GLN A 177 -19.56 -9.94 -0.02
C GLN A 177 -19.55 -9.30 -1.41
N GLU A 178 -18.69 -8.30 -1.68
CA GLU A 178 -18.56 -7.71 -3.01
C GLU A 178 -18.08 -8.73 -4.05
N ARG A 179 -17.12 -9.58 -3.69
CA ARG A 179 -16.65 -10.64 -4.58
C ARG A 179 -17.76 -11.63 -4.93
N LYS A 180 -18.59 -12.03 -3.95
CA LYS A 180 -19.77 -12.89 -4.20
C LYS A 180 -20.75 -12.20 -5.14
N ARG A 181 -21.10 -10.94 -4.85
CA ARG A 181 -22.00 -10.13 -5.68
C ARG A 181 -21.58 -10.05 -7.15
N LEU A 182 -20.28 -9.85 -7.42
CA LEU A 182 -19.77 -9.78 -8.78
C LEU A 182 -19.74 -11.15 -9.48
N LYS A 183 -19.49 -12.22 -8.72
CA LYS A 183 -19.59 -13.59 -9.23
C LYS A 183 -21.03 -13.92 -9.64
N ASP A 184 -22.00 -13.51 -8.83
CA ASP A 184 -23.43 -13.69 -9.11
C ASP A 184 -23.88 -12.87 -10.33
N GLN A 185 -23.18 -11.78 -10.67
CA GLN A 185 -23.38 -10.98 -11.88
C GLN A 185 -22.70 -11.56 -13.14
N GLY A 186 -22.07 -12.75 -13.05
CA GLY A 186 -21.45 -13.42 -14.20
C GLY A 186 -20.08 -12.87 -14.61
N VAL A 187 -19.47 -11.99 -13.82
CA VAL A 187 -18.13 -11.45 -14.09
C VAL A 187 -17.07 -12.48 -13.69
N ASN A 188 -16.78 -13.43 -14.59
CA ASN A 188 -15.80 -14.49 -14.38
C ASN A 188 -14.47 -14.29 -15.14
N ASP A 189 -14.31 -13.17 -15.86
CA ASP A 189 -13.13 -12.96 -16.69
C ASP A 189 -11.87 -12.64 -15.85
N PRO A 190 -10.83 -13.50 -15.88
CA PRO A 190 -9.62 -13.28 -15.09
C PRO A 190 -8.82 -12.06 -15.55
N SER A 191 -8.95 -11.63 -16.80
CA SER A 191 -8.27 -10.43 -17.32
C SER A 191 -8.84 -9.13 -16.72
N PHE A 192 -10.09 -9.16 -16.26
CA PHE A 192 -10.79 -8.03 -15.64
C PHE A 192 -10.48 -7.88 -14.14
N LEU A 193 -9.76 -8.83 -13.53
CA LEU A 193 -9.57 -8.92 -12.07
C LEU A 193 -8.86 -7.73 -11.43
N ALA A 194 -7.85 -7.13 -12.08
CA ALA A 194 -7.04 -6.08 -11.46
C ALA A 194 -7.80 -4.75 -11.33
N VAL A 195 -8.52 -4.34 -12.38
CA VAL A 195 -9.38 -3.15 -12.37
C VAL A 195 -10.56 -3.38 -11.42
N THR A 196 -11.15 -4.57 -11.46
CA THR A 196 -12.25 -4.97 -10.58
C THR A 196 -11.84 -4.93 -9.12
N TYR A 197 -10.60 -5.32 -8.78
CA TYR A 197 -10.15 -5.36 -7.39
C TYR A 197 -10.12 -3.98 -6.74
N ARG A 198 -9.67 -2.94 -7.45
CA ARG A 198 -9.70 -1.55 -6.95
C ARG A 198 -11.13 -1.07 -6.75
N ASN A 199 -12.02 -1.39 -7.69
CA ASN A 199 -13.44 -1.05 -7.60
C ASN A 199 -14.12 -1.77 -6.42
N GLN A 200 -13.80 -3.06 -6.21
CA GLN A 200 -14.27 -3.85 -5.06
C GLN A 200 -13.82 -3.24 -3.73
N LEU A 201 -12.54 -2.85 -3.62
CA LEU A 201 -12.02 -2.19 -2.42
C LEU A 201 -12.74 -0.88 -2.13
N SER A 202 -13.00 -0.07 -3.16
CA SER A 202 -13.70 1.20 -3.00
C SER A 202 -15.16 0.99 -2.57
N ALA A 203 -15.88 0.07 -3.22
CA ALA A 203 -17.26 -0.26 -2.88
C ALA A 203 -17.40 -0.85 -1.47
N ALA A 204 -16.52 -1.79 -1.11
CA ALA A 204 -16.49 -2.38 0.22
C ALA A 204 -16.24 -1.32 1.30
N ARG A 205 -15.36 -0.35 1.03
CA ARG A 205 -15.04 0.74 1.97
C ARG A 205 -16.21 1.68 2.14
N GLN A 206 -16.89 2.03 1.04
CA GLN A 206 -18.07 2.90 1.10
C GLN A 206 -19.21 2.24 1.90
N ARG A 207 -19.46 0.94 1.69
CA ARG A 207 -20.44 0.17 2.49
C ARG A 207 -20.06 0.10 3.96
N LEU A 208 -18.80 -0.18 4.25
CA LEU A 208 -18.28 -0.18 5.62
C LEU A 208 -18.47 1.19 6.29
N SER A 209 -18.18 2.29 5.58
CA SER A 209 -18.40 3.65 6.11
C SER A 209 -19.88 3.91 6.42
N LYS A 210 -20.78 3.49 5.53
CA LYS A 210 -22.23 3.61 5.71
C LYS A 210 -22.71 2.83 6.93
N ASP A 211 -22.30 1.58 7.06
CA ASP A 211 -22.70 0.72 8.19
C ASP A 211 -22.14 1.20 9.54
N LEU A 212 -21.02 1.91 9.53
CA LEU A 212 -20.44 2.52 10.74
C LEU A 212 -21.17 3.80 11.20
N GLY A 213 -22.16 4.27 10.41
CA GLY A 213 -23.00 5.43 10.70
C GLY A 213 -22.43 6.75 10.16
N ASN A 214 -21.50 6.71 9.20
CA ASN A 214 -20.96 7.88 8.55
C ASN A 214 -21.44 7.93 7.10
N TYR A 215 -22.70 8.34 6.92
CA TYR A 215 -23.34 8.87 5.71
C TYR A 215 -24.73 9.40 6.03
#